data_AF-A0A8H8Z1U1-F1
#
_entry.id   AF-A0A8H8Z1U1-F1
#
_cell.length_a   1.000
_cell.length_b   1.000
_cell.length_c   1.000
_cell.angle_alpha   90.00
_cell.angle_beta   90.00
_cell.angle_gamma   90.00
#
_symmetry.space_group_name_H-M   'P 1'
#
loop_
_entity.id
_entity.type
_entity.pdbx_description
1 polymer ?
#
loop_
_entity_poly.entity_id
_entity_poly.type
_entity_poly.pdbx_seq_one_letter_code
_entity_poly.pdbx_strand_id
1 'polypeptide(L)'
;MKRSNQLKVFTLTVMISMLLVLAQNAFAHTRLRVPVIEENTANHGSTYNDVVIGHGCQNTTDGASTIDTLGTVIVFPDGKDSIITVNGAPHDGTLFDFIVKGVIPITKVQDRSIFTHEDYIKAQDGLTNVGFWVGGGSGLRAGFRGLFPFTTAGVVIQPDSCVKSITFVTAIADICEITDPSGFTDATVQLWTPAVGSIYDGAGLHGYDSPATLKVNRSATPLPESCGEGVDVVVKPSAEQLNRDLQIKLDGQKIWPR
;
A
#
# COMPACT_ATOMS: atom_id res chain seq x y z
N MET A 1 35.38 -7.74 44.16
CA MET A 1 34.44 -8.37 43.20
C MET A 1 33.19 -7.56 42.82
N LYS A 2 32.85 -6.41 43.45
CA LYS A 2 31.63 -5.63 43.10
C LYS A 2 31.70 -4.79 41.80
N ARG A 3 32.88 -4.33 41.39
CA ARG A 3 33.07 -3.46 40.20
C ARG A 3 32.78 -4.15 38.86
N SER A 4 33.04 -5.46 38.75
CA SER A 4 32.85 -6.22 37.51
C SER A 4 31.37 -6.41 37.15
N ASN A 5 30.51 -6.62 38.16
CA ASN A 5 29.07 -6.77 37.92
C ASN A 5 28.40 -5.44 37.54
N GLN A 6 28.84 -4.32 38.10
CA GLN A 6 28.34 -2.98 37.73
C GLN A 6 28.67 -2.64 36.28
N LEU A 7 29.88 -2.95 35.81
CA LEU A 7 30.29 -2.73 34.43
C LEU A 7 29.48 -3.59 33.44
N LYS A 8 29.25 -4.87 33.77
CA LYS A 8 28.43 -5.78 32.94
C LYS A 8 26.97 -5.32 32.82
N VAL A 9 26.37 -4.86 33.92
CA VAL A 9 25.01 -4.31 33.91
C VAL A 9 24.95 -3.06 33.04
N PHE A 10 25.92 -2.16 33.17
CA PHE A 10 25.98 -0.95 32.35
C PHE A 10 26.15 -1.26 30.85
N THR A 11 27.04 -2.19 30.48
CA THR A 11 27.22 -2.60 29.08
C THR A 11 25.95 -3.24 28.50
N LEU A 12 25.23 -4.05 29.29
CA LEU A 12 23.98 -4.68 28.86
C LEU A 12 22.89 -3.65 28.61
N THR A 13 22.74 -2.65 29.50
CA THR A 13 21.76 -1.58 29.33
C THR A 13 22.04 -0.74 28.08
N VAL A 14 23.31 -0.43 27.80
CA VAL A 14 23.71 0.31 26.58
C VAL A 14 23.41 -0.51 25.31
N MET A 15 23.68 -1.82 25.30
CA MET A 15 23.35 -2.66 24.15
C MET A 15 21.85 -2.81 23.91
N ILE A 16 21.05 -2.95 24.97
CA ILE A 16 19.58 -2.96 24.87
C ILE A 16 19.05 -1.62 24.32
N SER A 17 19.64 -0.50 24.76
CA SER A 17 19.30 0.84 24.27
C SER A 17 19.60 1.00 22.77
N MET A 18 20.77 0.51 22.31
CA MET A 18 21.13 0.52 20.89
C MET A 18 20.21 -0.38 20.05
N LEU A 19 19.80 -1.54 20.56
CA LEU A 19 18.84 -2.42 19.90
C LEU A 19 17.43 -1.79 19.80
N LEU A 20 17.02 -1.00 20.79
CA LEU A 20 15.76 -0.24 20.76
C LEU A 20 15.78 0.93 19.76
N VAL A 21 16.95 1.56 19.53
CA VAL A 21 17.13 2.60 18.50
C VAL A 21 17.07 2.00 17.10
N LEU A 22 17.62 0.80 16.89
CA LEU A 22 17.52 0.06 15.61
C LEU A 22 16.12 -0.51 15.34
N ALA A 23 15.30 -0.67 16.38
CA ALA A 23 13.90 -1.10 16.25
C ALA A 23 12.94 0.06 15.89
N GLN A 24 13.42 1.30 15.80
CA GLN A 24 12.70 2.39 15.15
C GLN A 24 12.73 2.23 13.62
N ASN A 25 12.24 1.09 13.13
CA ASN A 25 11.77 1.03 11.75
C ASN A 25 10.64 2.05 11.67
N ALA A 26 10.90 3.12 10.92
CA ALA A 26 10.08 4.32 10.87
C ALA A 26 8.59 3.97 10.68
N PHE A 27 7.78 4.23 11.72
CA PHE A 27 6.31 4.21 11.71
C PHE A 27 5.72 5.37 10.88
N ALA A 28 6.49 5.77 9.86
CA ALA A 28 6.40 7.00 9.11
C ALA A 28 5.70 6.75 7.75
N HIS A 29 5.93 5.59 7.14
CA HIS A 29 5.36 5.27 5.83
C HIS A 29 3.85 5.10 5.89
N THR A 30 3.17 5.53 4.83
CA THR A 30 1.75 5.23 4.64
C THR A 30 1.57 3.73 4.40
N ARG A 31 0.67 3.12 5.18
CA ARG A 31 0.47 1.67 5.23
C ARG A 31 -1.00 1.32 5.39
N LEU A 32 -1.34 0.06 5.12
CA LEU A 32 -2.65 -0.47 5.50
C LEU A 32 -2.66 -0.78 7.00
N ARG A 33 -3.74 -0.41 7.69
CA ARG A 33 -3.90 -0.70 9.12
C ARG A 33 -3.91 -2.20 9.40
N VAL A 34 -4.55 -2.97 8.53
CA VAL A 34 -4.65 -4.43 8.57
C VAL A 34 -3.94 -4.99 7.34
N PRO A 35 -2.61 -5.22 7.38
CA PRO A 35 -1.85 -5.66 6.20
C PRO A 35 -1.98 -7.16 5.92
N VAL A 36 -2.58 -7.93 6.82
CA VAL A 36 -2.80 -9.38 6.68
C VAL A 36 -4.25 -9.68 6.98
N ILE A 37 -4.92 -10.38 6.06
CA ILE A 37 -6.29 -10.85 6.19
C ILE A 37 -6.36 -12.33 5.79
N GLU A 38 -7.44 -12.97 6.19
CA GLU A 38 -7.79 -14.30 5.70
C GLU A 38 -8.67 -14.18 4.46
N GLU A 39 -8.62 -15.17 3.56
CA GLU A 39 -9.53 -15.21 2.42
C GLU A 39 -11.00 -15.16 2.89
N ASN A 40 -11.84 -14.45 2.15
CA ASN A 40 -13.24 -14.28 2.54
C ASN A 40 -14.16 -14.36 1.32
N THR A 41 -15.36 -14.88 1.55
CA THR A 41 -16.43 -14.86 0.55
C THR A 41 -17.28 -13.61 0.77
N ALA A 42 -17.63 -12.93 -0.32
CA ALA A 42 -18.38 -11.67 -0.28
C ALA A 42 -19.77 -11.79 0.39
N ASN A 43 -20.26 -13.00 0.70
CA ASN A 43 -21.61 -13.20 1.18
C ASN A 43 -21.84 -12.72 2.62
N HIS A 44 -20.83 -12.63 3.52
CA HIS A 44 -21.07 -12.15 4.90
C HIS A 44 -19.86 -11.51 5.64
N GLY A 45 -18.74 -11.20 5.00
CA GLY A 45 -17.60 -10.58 5.69
C GLY A 45 -16.68 -9.81 4.78
N SER A 46 -16.91 -8.50 4.64
CA SER A 46 -15.85 -7.61 4.15
C SER A 46 -14.90 -7.32 5.30
N THR A 47 -13.60 -7.36 5.04
CA THR A 47 -12.60 -6.93 6.02
C THR A 47 -12.49 -5.41 5.96
N TYR A 48 -12.78 -4.76 7.09
CA TYR A 48 -12.60 -3.32 7.23
C TYR A 48 -11.11 -2.99 7.40
N ASN A 49 -10.65 -1.98 6.68
CA ASN A 49 -9.28 -1.54 6.71
C ASN A 49 -9.19 -0.03 6.51
N ASP A 50 -8.02 0.54 6.76
CA ASP A 50 -7.73 1.94 6.53
C ASP A 50 -6.38 2.06 5.85
N VAL A 51 -6.27 2.99 4.91
CA VAL A 51 -4.97 3.54 4.54
C VAL A 51 -4.61 4.55 5.63
N VAL A 52 -3.45 4.35 6.26
CA VAL A 52 -2.97 5.17 7.37
C VAL A 52 -1.83 6.04 6.88
N ILE A 53 -2.08 7.33 6.71
CA ILE A 53 -0.99 8.29 6.45
C ILE A 53 -0.27 8.58 7.77
N GLY A 54 1.01 8.21 7.81
CA GLY A 54 1.85 8.35 9.00
C GLY A 54 2.33 9.78 9.23
N HIS A 55 2.59 10.52 8.15
CA HIS A 55 3.01 11.92 8.14
C HIS A 55 2.74 12.59 6.79
N GLY A 56 2.76 13.92 6.74
CA GLY A 56 2.69 14.70 5.50
C GLY A 56 4.01 14.75 4.72
N CYS A 57 4.13 15.66 3.77
CA CYS A 57 5.37 15.84 3.00
C CYS A 57 6.45 16.54 3.82
N GLN A 58 7.69 16.39 3.39
CA GLN A 58 8.86 16.89 4.09
C GLN A 58 9.31 18.25 3.57
N ASN A 59 9.69 19.12 4.50
CA ASN A 59 10.39 20.34 4.14
C ASN A 59 11.82 19.98 3.69
N THR A 60 12.18 20.38 2.48
CA THR A 60 13.50 20.09 1.87
C THR A 60 14.67 20.76 2.59
N THR A 61 14.42 21.69 3.51
CA THR A 61 15.45 22.41 4.28
C THR A 61 15.93 21.59 5.47
N ASP A 62 15.03 20.93 6.20
CA ASP A 62 15.33 20.25 7.47
C ASP A 62 14.90 18.77 7.50
N GLY A 63 14.24 18.28 6.44
CA GLY A 63 13.72 16.92 6.33
C GLY A 63 12.49 16.65 7.21
N ALA A 64 11.93 17.66 7.87
CA ALA A 64 10.81 17.48 8.78
C ALA A 64 9.48 17.38 8.02
N SER A 65 8.66 16.38 8.37
CA SER A 65 7.33 16.16 7.78
C SER A 65 6.30 17.19 8.27
N THR A 66 6.44 18.43 7.79
CA THR A 66 5.70 19.62 8.24
C THR A 66 4.78 20.21 7.17
N ILE A 67 4.73 19.61 5.98
CA ILE A 67 3.88 20.05 4.89
C ILE A 67 2.58 19.23 4.90
N ASP A 68 1.45 19.93 4.87
CA ASP A 68 0.12 19.34 4.88
C ASP A 68 -0.14 18.51 3.60
N THR A 69 -0.91 17.44 3.73
CA THR A 69 -1.32 16.60 2.60
C THR A 69 -2.66 17.10 2.06
N LEU A 70 -2.73 17.41 0.76
CA LEU A 70 -3.91 17.91 0.05
C LEU A 70 -4.81 16.79 -0.48
N GLY A 71 -4.26 15.59 -0.64
CA GLY A 71 -5.00 14.40 -1.04
C GLY A 71 -4.13 13.16 -1.02
N THR A 72 -4.76 12.00 -1.16
CA THR A 72 -4.06 10.73 -1.34
C THR A 72 -4.77 9.88 -2.39
N VAL A 73 -3.99 9.11 -3.14
CA VAL A 73 -4.46 8.21 -4.19
C VAL A 73 -3.89 6.83 -3.93
N ILE A 74 -4.75 5.81 -4.04
CA ILE A 74 -4.43 4.43 -3.70
C ILE A 74 -4.86 3.52 -4.83
N VAL A 75 -3.93 2.73 -5.36
CA VAL A 75 -4.15 1.80 -6.47
C VAL A 75 -3.67 0.40 -6.09
N PHE A 76 -4.57 -0.58 -6.19
CA PHE A 76 -4.31 -2.00 -6.08
C PHE A 76 -4.03 -2.59 -7.46
N PRO A 77 -3.26 -3.70 -7.57
CA PRO A 77 -3.04 -4.37 -8.86
C PRO A 77 -4.37 -4.79 -9.50
N ASP A 78 -4.54 -4.52 -10.80
CA ASP A 78 -5.76 -4.81 -11.54
C ASP A 78 -5.86 -6.27 -12.03
N GLY A 79 -4.80 -7.07 -11.85
CA GLY A 79 -4.72 -8.46 -12.28
C GLY A 79 -4.70 -8.69 -13.80
N LYS A 80 -4.75 -7.63 -14.62
CA LYS A 80 -4.80 -7.70 -16.09
C LYS A 80 -3.40 -7.67 -16.70
N ASP A 81 -2.62 -6.65 -16.34
CA ASP A 81 -1.22 -6.49 -16.76
C ASP A 81 -0.26 -6.56 -15.57
N SER A 82 -0.77 -6.97 -14.40
CA SER A 82 -0.01 -7.08 -13.16
C SER A 82 1.22 -7.99 -13.31
N ILE A 83 2.31 -7.59 -12.65
CA ILE A 83 3.52 -8.40 -12.53
C ILE A 83 3.28 -9.42 -11.42
N ILE A 84 3.36 -10.71 -11.75
CA ILE A 84 3.10 -11.81 -10.81
C ILE A 84 4.38 -12.61 -10.58
N THR A 85 4.65 -12.94 -9.31
CA THR A 85 5.69 -13.90 -8.94
C THR A 85 5.13 -14.99 -8.04
N VAL A 86 5.69 -16.20 -8.17
CA VAL A 86 5.40 -17.37 -7.35
C VAL A 86 6.69 -17.78 -6.66
N ASN A 87 6.75 -17.70 -5.34
CA ASN A 87 7.97 -17.87 -4.55
C ASN A 87 9.15 -17.02 -5.08
N GLY A 88 8.85 -15.82 -5.60
CA GLY A 88 9.84 -14.91 -6.17
C GLY A 88 10.23 -15.17 -7.63
N ALA A 89 9.82 -16.30 -8.22
CA ALA A 89 10.01 -16.55 -9.66
C ALA A 89 8.90 -15.89 -10.48
N PRO A 90 9.19 -15.28 -11.65
CA PRO A 90 8.17 -14.72 -12.53
C PRO A 90 7.12 -15.76 -12.95
N HIS A 91 5.87 -15.30 -13.12
CA HIS A 91 4.76 -16.11 -13.64
C HIS A 91 4.11 -15.39 -14.82
N ASP A 92 4.04 -16.05 -15.96
CA ASP A 92 3.53 -15.47 -17.23
C ASP A 92 2.01 -15.59 -17.38
N GLY A 93 1.35 -16.30 -16.46
CA GLY A 93 -0.11 -16.44 -16.46
C GLY A 93 -0.83 -15.26 -15.80
N THR A 94 -2.10 -15.45 -15.49
CA THR A 94 -2.96 -14.36 -14.97
C THR A 94 -3.24 -14.53 -13.49
N LEU A 95 -3.78 -13.48 -12.86
CA LEU A 95 -4.23 -13.55 -11.47
C LEU A 95 -5.29 -14.66 -11.25
N PHE A 96 -6.07 -15.00 -12.28
CA PHE A 96 -7.10 -16.05 -12.21
C PHE A 96 -6.55 -17.47 -12.00
N ASP A 97 -5.26 -17.68 -12.25
CA ASP A 97 -4.58 -18.94 -11.93
C ASP A 97 -4.55 -19.18 -10.41
N PHE A 98 -4.73 -18.12 -9.62
CA PHE A 98 -4.59 -18.13 -8.16
C PHE A 98 -5.87 -17.75 -7.41
N ILE A 99 -6.80 -16.99 -8.01
CA ILE A 99 -8.07 -16.62 -7.39
C ILE A 99 -9.30 -16.94 -8.25
N VAL A 100 -10.42 -17.25 -7.58
CA VAL A 100 -11.68 -17.65 -8.22
C VAL A 100 -12.37 -16.48 -8.94
N LYS A 101 -12.22 -15.26 -8.44
CA LYS A 101 -12.81 -14.04 -9.01
C LYS A 101 -11.72 -12.98 -9.18
N GLY A 102 -11.71 -12.33 -10.33
CA GLY A 102 -10.68 -11.37 -10.71
C GLY A 102 -10.76 -10.06 -9.94
N VAL A 103 -9.58 -9.50 -9.70
CA VAL A 103 -9.30 -8.26 -8.96
C VAL A 103 -9.68 -8.34 -7.49
N ILE A 104 -9.02 -7.58 -6.62
CA ILE A 104 -9.47 -7.38 -5.24
C ILE A 104 -10.67 -6.43 -5.28
N PRO A 105 -11.87 -6.85 -4.85
CA PRO A 105 -12.99 -5.93 -4.68
C PRO A 105 -12.68 -4.92 -3.57
N ILE A 106 -12.43 -3.68 -3.98
CA ILE A 106 -12.26 -2.53 -3.09
C ILE A 106 -13.56 -1.73 -3.06
N THR A 107 -14.10 -1.53 -1.86
CA THR A 107 -15.22 -0.62 -1.61
C THR A 107 -14.75 0.47 -0.67
N LYS A 108 -14.73 1.72 -1.15
CA LYS A 108 -14.43 2.89 -0.34
C LYS A 108 -15.57 3.10 0.65
N VAL A 109 -15.25 3.23 1.93
CA VAL A 109 -16.21 3.70 2.93
C VAL A 109 -16.25 5.21 2.80
N GLN A 110 -17.42 5.76 2.48
CA GLN A 110 -17.59 7.21 2.36
C GLN A 110 -17.28 7.90 3.69
N ASP A 111 -16.26 8.75 3.69
CA ASP A 111 -15.79 9.50 4.85
C ASP A 111 -15.10 10.79 4.37
N ARG A 112 -15.67 11.92 4.78
CA ARG A 112 -15.23 13.27 4.41
C ARG A 112 -14.79 14.09 5.62
N SER A 113 -14.38 13.42 6.70
CA SER A 113 -13.93 14.07 7.93
C SER A 113 -12.65 14.89 7.76
N ILE A 114 -11.81 14.53 6.78
CA ILE A 114 -10.53 15.21 6.47
C ILE A 114 -10.60 15.94 5.13
N PHE A 115 -11.07 15.25 4.09
CA PHE A 115 -11.10 15.75 2.72
C PHE A 115 -12.53 15.92 2.22
N THR A 116 -12.76 16.90 1.34
CA THR A 116 -14.12 17.25 0.86
C THR A 116 -14.56 16.43 -0.35
N HIS A 117 -13.60 15.89 -1.11
CA HIS A 117 -13.85 15.06 -2.28
C HIS A 117 -13.27 13.66 -2.09
N GLU A 118 -13.95 12.69 -2.69
CA GLU A 118 -13.53 11.30 -2.77
C GLU A 118 -14.14 10.68 -4.02
N ASP A 119 -13.43 9.78 -4.67
CA ASP A 119 -13.97 8.99 -5.78
C ASP A 119 -13.20 7.68 -5.94
N TYR A 120 -13.80 6.76 -6.69
CA TYR A 120 -13.14 5.53 -7.11
C TYR A 120 -12.17 5.77 -8.26
N ILE A 121 -11.13 4.94 -8.29
CA ILE A 121 -10.30 4.75 -9.48
C ILE A 121 -10.83 3.53 -10.20
N LYS A 122 -11.28 3.74 -11.44
CA LYS A 122 -11.79 2.68 -12.31
C LYS A 122 -10.67 2.10 -13.16
N ALA A 123 -10.69 0.78 -13.33
CA ALA A 123 -9.87 0.11 -14.32
C ALA A 123 -10.24 0.57 -15.74
N GLN A 124 -9.48 0.11 -16.74
CA GLN A 124 -9.73 0.42 -18.15
C GLN A 124 -11.12 -0.01 -18.63
N ASP A 125 -11.77 -0.99 -17.98
CA ASP A 125 -13.13 -1.42 -18.30
C ASP A 125 -14.22 -0.43 -17.85
N GLY A 126 -13.87 0.57 -17.03
CA GLY A 126 -14.79 1.55 -16.45
C GLY A 126 -15.73 1.00 -15.37
N LEU A 127 -15.69 -0.30 -15.10
CA LEU A 127 -16.60 -0.99 -14.19
C LEU A 127 -15.90 -1.35 -12.87
N THR A 128 -14.70 -1.90 -12.97
CA THR A 128 -13.95 -2.46 -11.86
C THR A 128 -13.26 -1.34 -11.07
N ASN A 129 -13.45 -1.33 -9.75
CA ASN A 129 -12.70 -0.46 -8.85
C ASN A 129 -11.31 -1.06 -8.63
N VAL A 130 -10.26 -0.33 -8.96
CA VAL A 130 -8.86 -0.72 -8.69
C VAL A 130 -8.23 0.14 -7.60
N GLY A 131 -9.01 1.06 -7.01
CA GLY A 131 -8.50 2.02 -6.06
C GLY A 131 -9.50 3.11 -5.75
N PHE A 132 -9.03 4.13 -5.06
CA PHE A 132 -9.78 5.33 -4.75
C PHE A 132 -8.81 6.48 -4.46
N TRP A 133 -9.33 7.70 -4.51
CA TRP A 133 -8.63 8.89 -4.06
C TRP A 133 -9.53 9.70 -3.13
N VAL A 134 -8.89 10.49 -2.28
CA VAL A 134 -9.53 11.51 -1.43
C VAL A 134 -8.72 12.80 -1.52
N GLY A 135 -9.35 13.96 -1.47
CA GLY A 135 -8.63 15.23 -1.56
C GLY A 135 -9.48 16.49 -1.43
N GLY A 136 -8.81 17.63 -1.40
CA GLY A 136 -9.42 18.97 -1.31
C GLY A 136 -9.90 19.34 0.10
N GLY A 137 -10.45 20.54 0.26
CA GLY A 137 -10.74 21.11 1.58
C GLY A 137 -9.47 21.66 2.25
N SER A 138 -9.41 21.62 3.59
CA SER A 138 -8.25 22.11 4.35
C SER A 138 -7.04 21.16 4.32
N GLY A 139 -7.23 19.94 3.81
CA GLY A 139 -6.21 18.90 3.81
C GLY A 139 -6.00 18.23 5.17
N LEU A 140 -5.13 17.22 5.19
CA LEU A 140 -4.61 16.59 6.39
C LEU A 140 -3.43 17.41 6.91
N ARG A 141 -3.62 18.05 8.06
CA ARG A 141 -2.57 18.82 8.74
C ARG A 141 -1.36 17.95 9.09
N ALA A 142 -0.17 18.43 8.81
CA ALA A 142 1.08 17.79 9.16
C ALA A 142 1.18 17.51 10.67
N GLY A 143 1.77 16.36 11.01
CA GLY A 143 1.85 15.85 12.38
C GLY A 143 0.59 15.11 12.87
N PHE A 144 -0.52 15.16 12.13
CA PHE A 144 -1.68 14.29 12.37
C PHE A 144 -1.62 13.04 11.50
N ARG A 145 -2.28 11.97 11.96
CA ARG A 145 -2.49 10.76 11.17
C ARG A 145 -3.82 10.83 10.43
N GLY A 146 -3.81 10.52 9.15
CA GLY A 146 -5.02 10.32 8.35
C GLY A 146 -5.43 8.85 8.36
N LEU A 147 -6.72 8.59 8.49
CA LEU A 147 -7.31 7.25 8.33
C LEU A 147 -8.32 7.32 7.20
N PHE A 148 -8.09 6.54 6.14
CA PHE A 148 -8.96 6.53 4.96
C PHE A 148 -9.59 5.14 4.82
N PRO A 149 -10.84 5.01 5.26
CA PRO A 149 -11.45 3.71 5.44
C PRO A 149 -11.91 3.08 4.14
N PHE A 150 -11.73 1.77 4.02
CA PHE A 150 -12.23 0.96 2.92
C PHE A 150 -12.53 -0.46 3.41
N THR A 151 -13.21 -1.24 2.57
CA THR A 151 -13.40 -2.66 2.82
C THR A 151 -12.92 -3.49 1.65
N THR A 152 -12.32 -4.63 1.95
CA THR A 152 -11.94 -5.67 0.98
C THR A 152 -12.82 -6.90 1.18
N ALA A 153 -13.35 -7.46 0.10
CA ALA A 153 -14.15 -8.68 0.16
C ALA A 153 -13.91 -9.54 -1.07
N GLY A 154 -14.13 -10.86 -1.02
CA GLY A 154 -14.20 -11.70 -2.21
C GLY A 154 -12.86 -12.11 -2.83
N VAL A 155 -11.74 -11.98 -2.10
CA VAL A 155 -10.51 -12.69 -2.49
C VAL A 155 -10.64 -14.12 -2.01
N VAL A 156 -10.91 -15.02 -2.96
CA VAL A 156 -11.03 -16.47 -2.72
C VAL A 156 -9.94 -17.14 -3.54
N ILE A 157 -9.05 -17.87 -2.85
CA ILE A 157 -7.94 -18.57 -3.50
C ILE A 157 -8.49 -19.80 -4.23
N GLN A 158 -8.00 -20.07 -5.44
CA GLN A 158 -8.40 -21.24 -6.22
C GLN A 158 -8.22 -22.52 -5.39
N PRO A 159 -9.28 -23.29 -5.10
CA PRO A 159 -9.21 -24.42 -4.17
C PRO A 159 -8.18 -25.47 -4.56
N ASP A 160 -8.08 -25.76 -5.86
CA ASP A 160 -7.18 -26.77 -6.40
C ASP A 160 -5.73 -26.27 -6.57
N SER A 161 -5.46 -24.98 -6.31
CA SER A 161 -4.12 -24.41 -6.43
C SER A 161 -3.24 -24.74 -5.22
N CYS A 162 -1.93 -24.72 -5.42
CA CYS A 162 -0.95 -24.83 -4.33
C CYS A 162 -0.68 -23.52 -3.59
N VAL A 163 -1.49 -22.48 -3.81
CA VAL A 163 -1.28 -21.16 -3.19
C VAL A 163 -1.65 -21.20 -1.71
N LYS A 164 -0.70 -20.85 -0.84
CA LYS A 164 -0.95 -20.69 0.60
C LYS A 164 -1.24 -19.24 0.97
N SER A 165 -0.70 -18.29 0.21
CA SER A 165 -0.98 -16.87 0.39
C SER A 165 -0.78 -16.07 -0.89
N ILE A 166 -1.49 -14.95 -0.98
CA ILE A 166 -1.35 -13.97 -2.05
C ILE A 166 -1.08 -12.61 -1.42
N THR A 167 -0.02 -11.93 -1.85
CA THR A 167 0.32 -10.58 -1.41
C THR A 167 0.09 -9.60 -2.54
N PHE A 168 -0.87 -8.70 -2.35
CA PHE A 168 -1.13 -7.60 -3.27
C PHE A 168 -0.30 -6.40 -2.85
N VAL A 169 0.51 -5.88 -3.77
CA VAL A 169 1.35 -4.71 -3.56
C VAL A 169 0.57 -3.48 -4.01
N THR A 170 0.31 -2.57 -3.08
CA THR A 170 -0.54 -1.39 -3.28
C THR A 170 0.32 -0.15 -3.46
N ALA A 171 0.07 0.59 -4.54
CA ALA A 171 0.70 1.88 -4.78
C ALA A 171 -0.10 2.99 -4.11
N ILE A 172 0.58 3.86 -3.36
CA ILE A 172 -0.03 4.99 -2.66
C ILE A 172 0.80 6.24 -2.92
N ALA A 173 0.13 7.37 -3.20
CA ALA A 173 0.78 8.67 -3.26
C ALA A 173 0.05 9.68 -2.36
N ASP A 174 0.79 10.30 -1.45
CA ASP A 174 0.29 11.36 -0.58
C ASP A 174 0.75 12.71 -1.14
N ILE A 175 -0.21 13.49 -1.61
CA ILE A 175 0.01 14.65 -2.47
C ILE A 175 -0.07 15.90 -1.60
N CYS A 176 1.00 16.69 -1.60
CA CYS A 176 1.09 17.93 -0.81
C CYS A 176 1.15 19.17 -1.70
N GLU A 177 1.46 18.97 -2.98
CA GLU A 177 1.35 19.99 -4.01
C GLU A 177 0.81 19.37 -5.30
N ILE A 178 -0.04 20.09 -6.02
CA ILE A 178 -0.52 19.65 -7.33
C ILE A 178 0.56 19.91 -8.39
N THR A 179 1.31 18.86 -8.75
CA THR A 179 2.49 18.94 -9.61
C THR A 179 2.44 17.98 -10.81
N ASP A 180 3.24 18.30 -11.82
CA ASP A 180 3.63 17.36 -12.88
C ASP A 180 4.71 16.38 -12.39
N PRO A 181 4.93 15.22 -13.05
CA PRO A 181 5.94 14.24 -12.60
C PRO A 181 7.37 14.81 -12.50
N SER A 182 7.73 15.79 -13.34
CA SER A 182 9.03 16.46 -13.27
C SER A 182 9.22 17.31 -12.01
N GLY A 183 8.13 17.61 -11.29
CA GLY A 183 8.14 18.36 -10.03
C GLY A 183 8.13 17.47 -8.78
N PHE A 184 8.14 16.14 -8.94
CA PHE A 184 8.11 15.24 -7.80
C PHE A 184 9.38 15.37 -6.94
N THR A 185 9.14 15.65 -5.68
CA THR A 185 10.12 15.77 -4.59
C THR A 185 9.41 15.45 -3.28
N ASP A 186 10.16 15.18 -2.22
CA ASP A 186 9.64 14.90 -0.88
C ASP A 186 8.78 16.02 -0.28
N ALA A 187 8.89 17.25 -0.82
CA ALA A 187 8.03 18.38 -0.44
C ALA A 187 6.66 18.39 -1.14
N THR A 188 6.60 17.79 -2.32
CA THR A 188 5.42 17.87 -3.21
C THR A 188 4.57 16.60 -3.16
N VAL A 189 5.19 15.44 -2.99
CA VAL A 189 4.52 14.14 -2.92
C VAL A 189 5.36 13.13 -2.15
N GLN A 190 4.72 12.31 -1.32
CA GLN A 190 5.32 11.09 -0.78
C GLN A 190 4.82 9.88 -1.57
N LEU A 191 5.75 9.12 -2.14
CA LEU A 191 5.43 8.00 -3.04
C LEU A 191 5.77 6.67 -2.38
N TRP A 192 4.74 5.86 -2.16
CA TRP A 192 4.82 4.50 -1.64
C TRP A 192 4.44 3.53 -2.75
N THR A 193 5.23 3.54 -3.82
CA THR A 193 4.98 2.79 -5.05
C THR A 193 6.01 1.65 -5.19
N PRO A 194 5.66 0.53 -5.83
CA PRO A 194 6.65 -0.47 -6.22
C PRO A 194 7.52 0.07 -7.36
N ALA A 195 8.81 -0.26 -7.37
CA ALA A 195 9.69 0.05 -8.50
C ALA A 195 9.42 -0.92 -9.65
N VAL A 196 8.70 -0.44 -10.67
CA VAL A 196 8.22 -1.23 -11.82
C VAL A 196 8.52 -0.57 -13.17
N GLY A 197 9.24 0.55 -13.18
CA GLY A 197 9.55 1.35 -14.37
C GLY A 197 8.49 2.39 -14.70
N SER A 198 7.70 2.84 -13.71
CA SER A 198 6.65 3.85 -13.90
C SER A 198 7.19 5.28 -13.84
N ILE A 199 6.35 6.27 -14.14
CA ILE A 199 6.70 7.70 -13.94
C ILE A 199 6.82 8.09 -12.45
N TYR A 200 6.48 7.17 -11.54
CA TYR A 200 6.57 7.35 -10.08
C TYR A 200 7.82 6.69 -9.49
N ASP A 201 8.70 6.15 -10.34
CA ASP A 201 9.98 5.57 -9.94
C ASP A 201 11.06 6.67 -9.90
N GLY A 202 11.93 6.67 -8.87
CA GLY A 202 13.07 7.58 -8.83
C GLY A 202 13.85 7.57 -7.51
N ALA A 203 15.17 7.71 -7.61
CA ALA A 203 16.05 7.88 -6.46
C ALA A 203 15.89 9.30 -5.88
N GLY A 204 15.79 9.42 -4.56
CA GLY A 204 15.58 10.71 -3.88
C GLY A 204 14.11 11.08 -3.65
N LEU A 205 13.19 10.15 -3.92
CA LEU A 205 11.79 10.23 -3.50
C LEU A 205 11.62 9.36 -2.25
N HIS A 206 11.07 9.94 -1.18
CA HIS A 206 10.84 9.27 0.08
C HIS A 206 9.93 8.07 -0.14
N GLY A 207 10.40 6.89 0.29
CA GLY A 207 9.62 5.65 0.15
C GLY A 207 9.86 4.84 -1.12
N TYR A 208 10.92 5.12 -1.89
CA TYR A 208 11.31 4.32 -3.07
C TYR A 208 11.22 2.81 -2.83
N ASP A 209 10.48 2.11 -3.70
CA ASP A 209 10.19 0.67 -3.64
C ASP A 209 9.73 0.18 -2.25
N SER A 210 9.01 1.04 -1.51
CA SER A 210 8.46 0.73 -0.19
C SER A 210 6.92 0.81 -0.14
N PRO A 211 6.22 0.11 -1.04
CA PRO A 211 4.77 0.12 -1.10
C PRO A 211 4.12 -0.52 0.14
N ALA A 212 2.83 -0.24 0.34
CA ALA A 212 2.02 -0.98 1.27
C ALA A 212 1.66 -2.35 0.67
N THR A 213 1.40 -3.35 1.53
CA THR A 213 0.99 -4.69 1.09
C THR A 213 -0.25 -5.16 1.82
N LEU A 214 -1.08 -5.91 1.09
CA LEU A 214 -2.20 -6.67 1.62
C LEU A 214 -1.94 -8.15 1.36
N LYS A 215 -1.60 -8.90 2.41
CA LYS A 215 -1.47 -10.36 2.35
C LYS A 215 -2.81 -11.01 2.67
N VAL A 216 -3.22 -11.94 1.81
CA VAL A 216 -4.38 -12.79 2.00
C VAL A 216 -3.89 -14.22 2.22
N ASN A 217 -4.14 -14.76 3.40
CA ASN A 217 -3.84 -16.16 3.73
C ASN A 217 -5.02 -17.06 3.30
N ARG A 218 -4.68 -18.26 2.84
CA ARG A 218 -5.66 -19.33 2.63
C ARG A 218 -6.24 -19.77 3.98
N SER A 219 -7.57 -19.87 4.04
CA SER A 219 -8.30 -20.26 5.26
C SER A 219 -9.62 -20.99 5.00
N ALA A 220 -10.24 -20.83 3.83
CA ALA A 220 -11.51 -21.41 3.46
C ALA A 220 -11.38 -22.88 3.04
N THR A 221 -10.29 -23.24 2.35
CA THR A 221 -10.00 -24.63 1.95
C THR A 221 -8.59 -25.03 2.36
N PRO A 222 -8.37 -26.25 2.89
CA PRO A 222 -7.01 -26.76 3.12
C PRO A 222 -6.20 -26.78 1.83
N LEU A 223 -4.88 -26.66 1.98
CA LEU A 223 -3.95 -26.86 0.87
C LEU A 223 -4.04 -28.34 0.41
N PRO A 224 -4.12 -28.63 -0.90
CA PRO A 224 -4.10 -30.01 -1.39
C PRO A 224 -2.85 -30.74 -0.92
N GLU A 225 -2.97 -32.02 -0.53
CA GLU A 225 -1.85 -32.80 0.02
C GLU A 225 -0.64 -32.85 -0.91
N SER A 226 -0.87 -32.84 -2.24
CA SER A 226 0.17 -32.84 -3.27
C SER A 226 1.04 -31.57 -3.28
N CYS A 227 0.62 -30.51 -2.62
CA CYS A 227 1.27 -29.19 -2.67
C CYS A 227 2.35 -28.99 -1.61
N GLY A 228 2.54 -29.93 -0.67
CA GLY A 228 3.53 -29.81 0.40
C GLY A 228 3.31 -28.54 1.23
N GLU A 229 4.31 -27.65 1.30
CA GLU A 229 4.21 -26.39 2.04
C GLU A 229 3.40 -25.29 1.32
N GLY A 230 3.11 -25.47 0.03
CA GLY A 230 2.43 -24.49 -0.81
C GLY A 230 3.32 -23.32 -1.24
N VAL A 231 2.76 -22.43 -2.04
CA VAL A 231 3.46 -21.30 -2.67
C VAL A 231 2.90 -19.96 -2.22
N ASP A 232 3.79 -18.97 -2.10
CA ASP A 232 3.44 -17.57 -1.91
C ASP A 232 3.41 -16.86 -3.26
N VAL A 233 2.29 -16.18 -3.54
CA VAL A 233 2.11 -15.38 -4.76
C VAL A 233 2.24 -13.91 -4.41
N VAL A 234 2.94 -13.13 -5.23
CA VAL A 234 2.99 -11.67 -5.12
C VAL A 234 2.46 -11.06 -6.41
N VAL A 235 1.55 -10.09 -6.27
CA VAL A 235 0.90 -9.40 -7.38
C VAL A 235 1.23 -7.92 -7.25
N LYS A 236 1.92 -7.35 -8.24
CA LYS A 236 2.25 -5.91 -8.32
C LYS A 236 1.52 -5.26 -9.49
N PRO A 237 1.13 -3.98 -9.37
CA PRO A 237 0.71 -3.22 -10.53
C PRO A 237 1.87 -3.11 -11.54
N SER A 238 1.55 -3.03 -12.82
CA SER A 238 2.53 -2.74 -13.88
C SER A 238 2.87 -1.24 -13.93
N ALA A 239 3.92 -0.88 -14.66
CA ALA A 239 4.20 0.53 -14.97
C ALA A 239 3.03 1.17 -15.73
N GLU A 240 2.43 0.44 -16.67
CA GLU A 240 1.29 0.87 -17.47
C GLU A 240 0.07 1.16 -16.59
N GLN A 241 -0.24 0.27 -15.64
CA GLN A 241 -1.31 0.49 -14.68
C GLN A 241 -1.05 1.72 -13.83
N LEU A 242 0.14 1.86 -13.25
CA LEU A 242 0.46 3.02 -12.39
C LEU A 242 0.33 4.33 -13.16
N ASN A 243 0.93 4.41 -14.35
CA ASN A 243 0.88 5.60 -15.20
C ASN A 243 -0.56 5.97 -15.61
N ARG A 244 -1.44 4.97 -15.72
CA ARG A 244 -2.84 5.15 -16.12
C ARG A 244 -3.73 5.51 -14.93
N ASP A 245 -3.55 4.88 -13.78
CA ASP A 245 -4.55 4.81 -12.70
C ASP A 245 -4.15 5.58 -11.44
N LEU A 246 -2.85 5.80 -11.17
CA LEU A 246 -2.36 6.51 -9.98
C LEU A 246 -2.51 8.03 -10.15
N GLN A 247 -3.75 8.50 -10.29
CA GLN A 247 -4.11 9.88 -10.58
C GLN A 247 -5.34 10.32 -9.77
N ILE A 248 -5.48 11.63 -9.60
CA ILE A 248 -6.72 12.26 -9.15
C ILE A 248 -7.44 12.85 -10.35
N LYS A 249 -8.72 12.47 -10.50
CA LYS A 249 -9.65 13.05 -11.46
C LYS A 249 -10.82 13.69 -10.72
N LEU A 250 -10.97 14.99 -10.84
CA LEU A 250 -12.09 15.74 -10.28
C LEU A 250 -12.97 16.22 -11.44
N ASP A 251 -14.27 15.90 -11.39
CA ASP A 251 -15.24 16.24 -12.43
C ASP A 251 -14.80 15.82 -13.86
N GLY A 252 -14.14 14.67 -13.95
CA GLY A 252 -13.64 14.11 -15.21
C GLY A 252 -12.30 14.70 -15.69
N GLN A 253 -11.79 15.75 -15.05
CA GLN A 253 -10.50 16.35 -15.36
C GLN A 253 -9.41 15.75 -14.48
N LYS A 254 -8.31 15.28 -15.10
CA LYS A 254 -7.09 14.90 -14.37
C LYS A 254 -6.51 16.16 -13.72
N ILE A 255 -6.36 16.14 -12.40
CA ILE A 255 -5.75 17.24 -11.64
C ILE A 255 -4.39 16.85 -11.06
N TRP A 256 -4.12 15.57 -10.82
CA TRP A 256 -2.81 15.11 -10.36
C TRP A 256 -2.48 13.71 -10.93
N PRO A 257 -1.22 13.42 -11.33
CA PRO A 257 -0.25 14.45 -11.71
C PRO A 257 -0.83 15.33 -12.82
N ARG A 258 -0.32 16.56 -13.00
CA ARG A 258 -0.89 17.48 -14.01
C ARG A 258 -0.66 16.99 -15.46
#